data_AF-A0A3M0YHI4-F1
#
_entry.id   AF-A0A3M0YHI4-F1
#
_cell.length_a   1.000
_cell.length_b   1.000
_cell.length_c   1.000
_cell.angle_alpha   90.00
_cell.angle_beta   90.00
_cell.angle_gamma   90.00
#
_symmetry.space_group_name_H-M   'P 1'
#
loop_
_entity.id
_entity.type
_entity.pdbx_description
1 polymer ?
#
loop_
_entity_poly.entity_id
_entity_poly.type
_entity_poly.pdbx_seq_one_letter_code
_entity_poly.pdbx_strand_id
1 'polypeptide(L)'
;MKGRWVWGWFALLVGGAVHGGIYTFTDERGIVHFSNVPDDPRYRPYRSPRDLKRFSSRPSPGLSGSFKKRRQRYAPLVAQAARRYGVEQHLLDALITVESGYDPKAVSPKGALGLMQLMPETARRYGVRDPFDARQNLS
;
A
#
# COMPACT_ATOMS: atom_id res chain seq x y z
N MET A 1 0.85 66.70 -0.63
CA MET A 1 1.08 65.45 0.13
C MET A 1 1.60 64.40 -0.85
N LYS A 2 2.72 63.76 -0.52
CA LYS A 2 3.50 62.86 -1.39
C LYS A 2 2.92 61.45 -1.42
N GLY A 3 2.90 60.82 -2.58
CA GLY A 3 2.67 59.39 -2.77
C GLY A 3 2.93 58.94 -4.21
N ARG A 4 4.21 58.69 -4.54
CA ARG A 4 4.61 57.78 -5.66
C ARG A 4 4.39 56.34 -5.15
N TRP A 5 4.05 55.31 -5.93
CA TRP A 5 4.90 54.49 -6.83
C TRP A 5 3.99 53.57 -7.68
N VAL A 6 4.08 53.58 -9.03
CA VAL A 6 4.68 52.59 -9.96
C VAL A 6 3.95 51.23 -10.10
N TRP A 7 3.69 50.88 -11.37
CA TRP A 7 2.95 49.75 -11.94
C TRP A 7 3.69 48.39 -11.88
N GLY A 8 2.95 47.29 -11.99
CA GLY A 8 3.53 45.97 -12.32
C GLY A 8 2.49 44.87 -12.58
N TRP A 9 2.21 44.61 -13.86
CA TRP A 9 1.62 43.35 -14.34
C TRP A 9 2.62 42.21 -14.15
N PHE A 10 2.19 41.04 -13.66
CA PHE A 10 2.82 39.76 -14.01
C PHE A 10 1.82 38.61 -13.82
N ALA A 11 1.22 38.18 -14.94
CA ALA A 11 0.65 36.86 -15.05
C ALA A 11 1.82 35.88 -15.23
N LEU A 12 2.00 34.96 -14.28
CA LEU A 12 3.02 33.92 -14.38
C LEU A 12 2.31 32.57 -14.50
N LEU A 13 2.13 32.16 -15.76
CA LEU A 13 1.86 30.78 -16.14
C LEU A 13 3.07 29.94 -15.73
N VAL A 14 2.97 29.23 -14.60
CA VAL A 14 3.93 28.16 -14.29
C VAL A 14 3.48 26.92 -15.06
N GLY A 15 4.04 26.75 -16.25
CA GLY A 15 4.01 25.49 -16.97
C GLY A 15 4.78 24.44 -16.16
N GLY A 16 4.05 23.50 -15.57
CA GLY A 16 4.65 22.29 -15.00
C GLY A 16 5.26 21.47 -16.13
N ALA A 17 6.58 21.47 -16.24
CA ALA A 17 7.30 20.61 -17.14
C ALA A 17 7.07 19.14 -16.74
N VAL A 18 6.25 18.43 -17.51
CA VAL A 18 6.05 16.98 -17.40
C VAL A 18 7.37 16.30 -17.78
N HIS A 19 8.22 16.05 -16.78
CA HIS A 19 9.43 15.26 -16.96
C HIS A 19 9.04 13.79 -16.85
N GLY A 20 9.16 13.03 -17.95
CA GLY A 20 8.86 11.58 -18.01
C GLY A 20 9.82 10.69 -17.22
N GLY A 21 10.46 11.20 -16.17
CA GLY A 21 11.36 10.47 -15.30
C GLY A 21 10.63 9.83 -14.13
N ILE A 22 11.05 8.64 -13.73
CA ILE A 22 10.68 8.07 -12.43
C ILE A 22 11.61 8.69 -11.38
N TYR A 23 11.07 9.11 -10.25
CA TYR A 23 11.83 9.62 -9.11
C TYR A 23 11.66 8.67 -7.93
N THR A 24 12.67 8.61 -7.06
CA THR A 24 12.64 7.77 -5.87
C THR A 24 13.17 8.48 -4.63
N PHE A 25 12.62 8.13 -3.48
CA PHE A 25 13.06 8.56 -2.17
C PHE A 25 13.00 7.37 -1.20
N THR A 26 13.93 7.27 -0.25
CA THR A 26 13.87 6.26 0.82
C THR A 26 13.66 6.95 2.16
N ASP A 27 12.57 6.61 2.84
CA ASP A 27 12.28 7.17 4.16
C ASP A 27 13.13 6.54 5.28
N GLU A 28 12.96 7.07 6.49
CA GLU A 28 13.67 6.62 7.69
C GLU A 28 13.38 5.16 8.05
N ARG A 29 12.22 4.63 7.62
CA ARG A 29 11.81 3.23 7.83
C ARG A 29 12.39 2.31 6.75
N GLY A 30 13.13 2.86 5.79
CA GLY A 30 13.71 2.13 4.68
C GLY A 30 12.72 1.80 3.56
N ILE A 31 11.53 2.41 3.56
CA ILE A 31 10.54 2.22 2.50
C ILE A 31 10.90 3.11 1.32
N VAL A 32 10.81 2.54 0.12
CA VAL A 32 11.10 3.23 -1.15
C VAL A 32 9.83 3.79 -1.73
N HIS A 33 9.80 5.10 -1.87
CA HIS A 33 8.74 5.85 -2.53
C HIS A 33 9.13 6.05 -3.99
N PHE A 34 8.19 5.80 -4.90
CA PHE A 34 8.33 6.10 -6.33
C PHE A 34 7.27 7.11 -6.73
N SER A 35 7.66 8.12 -7.50
CA SER A 35 6.72 9.14 -7.99
C SER A 35 7.15 9.64 -9.37
N ASN A 36 6.19 10.04 -10.19
CA ASN A 36 6.39 10.78 -11.43
C ASN A 36 6.34 12.31 -11.21
N VAL A 37 6.03 12.76 -9.99
CA VAL A 37 6.02 14.16 -9.58
C VAL A 37 6.88 14.29 -8.32
N PRO A 38 8.08 14.88 -8.39
CA PRO A 38 8.92 15.10 -7.21
C PRO A 38 8.41 16.34 -6.47
N ASP A 39 7.36 16.17 -5.67
CA ASP A 39 6.76 17.21 -4.83
C ASP A 39 7.51 17.42 -3.49
N ASP A 40 8.44 16.51 -3.17
CA ASP A 40 9.31 16.57 -2.00
C ASP A 40 10.80 16.66 -2.42
N PRO A 41 11.61 17.53 -1.78
CA PRO A 41 13.04 17.70 -2.11
C PRO A 41 13.89 16.44 -1.89
N ARG A 42 13.37 15.44 -1.17
CA ARG A 42 14.07 14.17 -0.94
C ARG A 42 14.01 13.23 -2.14
N TYR A 43 13.14 13.50 -3.13
CA TYR A 43 13.10 12.73 -4.38
C TYR A 43 14.35 12.94 -5.23
N ARG A 44 14.90 11.84 -5.71
CA ARG A 44 16.03 11.82 -6.65
C ARG A 44 15.63 11.11 -7.94
N PRO A 45 16.12 11.55 -9.12
CA PRO A 45 15.85 10.85 -10.36
C PRO A 45 16.29 9.39 -10.28
N TYR A 46 15.41 8.46 -10.63
CA TYR A 46 15.74 7.05 -10.76
C TYR A 46 16.61 6.86 -12.01
N ARG A 47 17.87 6.45 -11.83
CA ARG A 47 18.84 6.38 -12.93
C ARG A 47 19.19 4.96 -13.35
N SER A 48 19.10 3.95 -12.47
CA SER A 48 19.40 2.57 -12.88
C SER A 48 18.84 1.47 -11.96
N PRO A 49 18.69 0.22 -12.47
CA PRO A 49 18.39 -0.96 -11.64
C PRO A 49 19.43 -1.28 -10.55
N ARG A 50 20.64 -0.69 -10.59
CA ARG A 50 21.60 -0.82 -9.48
C ARG A 50 21.08 -0.18 -8.19
N ASP A 51 20.23 0.84 -8.31
CA ASP A 51 19.54 1.44 -7.17
C ASP A 51 18.53 0.46 -6.56
N LEU A 52 17.90 -0.40 -7.38
CA LEU A 52 17.01 -1.48 -6.92
C LEU A 52 17.74 -2.58 -6.15
N LYS A 53 18.99 -2.89 -6.51
CA LYS A 53 19.79 -3.92 -5.81
C LYS A 53 20.03 -3.57 -4.34
N ARG A 54 20.05 -2.28 -3.96
CA ARG A 54 20.10 -1.86 -2.54
C ARG A 54 18.81 -2.19 -1.78
N PHE A 55 17.68 -2.32 -2.46
CA PHE A 55 16.40 -2.69 -1.86
C PHE A 55 16.26 -4.20 -1.68
N SER A 56 16.86 -5.00 -2.56
CA SER A 56 16.85 -6.47 -2.48
C SER A 56 17.92 -7.04 -1.53
N SER A 57 18.95 -6.26 -1.19
CA SER A 57 20.07 -6.70 -0.35
C SER A 57 19.96 -6.27 1.12
N ARG A 58 19.09 -5.31 1.43
CA ARG A 58 18.55 -5.23 2.78
C ARG A 58 17.64 -6.44 2.94
N PRO A 59 17.71 -7.22 4.03
CA PRO A 59 16.56 -8.02 4.37
C PRO A 59 15.40 -7.03 4.29
N SER A 60 14.38 -7.32 3.47
CA SER A 60 13.11 -6.67 3.70
C SER A 60 12.90 -6.74 5.21
N PRO A 61 12.24 -5.78 5.86
CA PRO A 61 11.67 -6.04 7.18
C PRO A 61 10.68 -7.23 7.15
N GLY A 62 10.72 -8.09 6.11
CA GLY A 62 11.15 -9.46 6.33
C GLY A 62 10.13 -10.07 7.19
N LEU A 63 8.93 -10.19 6.59
CA LEU A 63 7.75 -10.88 7.08
C LEU A 63 8.00 -11.23 8.54
N SER A 64 7.79 -10.25 9.42
CA SER A 64 8.09 -10.36 10.85
C SER A 64 7.78 -11.78 11.30
N GLY A 65 8.55 -12.38 12.23
CA GLY A 65 8.26 -13.74 12.69
C GLY A 65 6.77 -13.96 13.02
N SER A 66 6.08 -12.90 13.44
CA SER A 66 4.62 -12.82 13.52
C SER A 66 3.88 -13.03 12.20
N PHE A 67 4.19 -12.31 11.12
CA PHE A 67 3.64 -12.56 9.77
C PHE A 67 3.82 -14.01 9.35
N LYS A 68 5.04 -14.57 9.42
CA LYS A 68 5.29 -15.95 8.97
C LYS A 68 4.41 -16.93 9.75
N LYS A 69 4.31 -16.75 11.07
CA LYS A 69 3.46 -17.54 11.96
C LYS A 69 1.97 -17.38 11.66
N ARG A 70 1.50 -16.16 11.37
CA ARG A 70 0.10 -15.90 11.00
C ARG A 70 -0.25 -16.51 9.66
N ARG A 71 0.58 -16.31 8.63
CA ARG A 71 0.40 -16.94 7.31
C ARG A 71 0.34 -18.47 7.43
N GLN A 72 1.26 -19.08 8.18
CA GLN A 72 1.23 -20.52 8.43
C GLN A 72 -0.06 -20.97 9.14
N ARG A 73 -0.55 -20.20 10.11
CA ARG A 73 -1.79 -20.50 10.83
C ARG A 73 -3.02 -20.51 9.91
N TYR A 74 -3.09 -19.58 8.97
CA TYR A 74 -4.27 -19.39 8.12
C TYR A 74 -4.18 -20.02 6.74
N ALA A 75 -2.99 -20.46 6.30
CA ALA A 75 -2.79 -21.09 4.99
C ALA A 75 -3.78 -22.24 4.67
N PRO A 76 -4.15 -23.13 5.60
CA PRO A 76 -5.17 -24.15 5.32
C PRO A 76 -6.56 -23.58 5.03
N LEU A 77 -6.94 -22.47 5.66
CA LEU A 77 -8.22 -21.79 5.41
C LEU A 77 -8.20 -21.08 4.06
N VAL A 78 -7.10 -20.39 3.75
CA VAL A 78 -6.90 -19.73 2.46
C VAL A 78 -6.98 -20.75 1.32
N ALA A 79 -6.34 -21.91 1.48
CA ALA A 79 -6.43 -22.99 0.49
C ALA A 79 -7.86 -23.54 0.33
N GLN A 80 -8.63 -23.64 1.42
CA GLN A 80 -10.04 -24.05 1.36
C GLN A 80 -10.92 -23.03 0.65
N ALA A 81 -10.76 -21.74 0.99
CA ALA A 81 -11.48 -20.65 0.35
C ALA A 81 -11.16 -20.54 -1.14
N ALA A 82 -9.87 -20.62 -1.49
CA ALA A 82 -9.42 -20.61 -2.88
C ALA A 82 -10.09 -21.71 -3.72
N ARG A 83 -10.12 -22.94 -3.20
CA ARG A 83 -10.83 -24.06 -3.83
C ARG A 83 -12.33 -23.85 -3.91
N ARG A 84 -12.98 -23.38 -2.85
CA ARG A 84 -14.43 -23.10 -2.81
C ARG A 84 -14.83 -22.11 -3.89
N TYR A 85 -14.01 -21.08 -4.10
CA TYR A 85 -14.32 -19.97 -5.02
C TYR A 85 -13.69 -20.09 -6.40
N GLY A 86 -12.95 -21.17 -6.67
CA GLY A 86 -12.30 -21.38 -7.97
C GLY A 86 -11.23 -20.34 -8.29
N VAL A 87 -10.61 -19.74 -7.27
CA VAL A 87 -9.51 -18.78 -7.43
C VAL A 87 -8.17 -19.45 -7.16
N GLU A 88 -7.14 -18.94 -7.82
CA GLU A 88 -5.77 -19.41 -7.62
C GLU A 88 -5.29 -19.07 -6.18
N GLN A 89 -4.65 -20.02 -5.51
CA GLN A 89 -4.32 -19.88 -4.08
C GLN A 89 -3.29 -18.78 -3.84
N HIS A 90 -2.29 -18.65 -4.72
CA HIS A 90 -1.26 -17.61 -4.60
C HIS A 90 -1.85 -16.22 -4.79
N LEU A 91 -2.86 -16.06 -5.65
CA LEU A 91 -3.61 -14.81 -5.78
C LEU A 91 -4.29 -14.43 -4.45
N LEU A 92 -5.02 -15.35 -3.82
CA LEU A 92 -5.69 -15.07 -2.54
C LEU A 92 -4.67 -14.82 -1.41
N ASP A 93 -3.56 -15.55 -1.40
CA ASP A 93 -2.45 -15.35 -0.46
C ASP A 93 -1.81 -13.96 -0.61
N ALA A 94 -1.58 -13.52 -1.85
CA ALA A 94 -1.06 -12.20 -2.16
C ALA A 94 -2.03 -11.09 -1.72
N LEU A 95 -3.33 -11.27 -1.99
CA LEU A 95 -4.38 -10.34 -1.57
C LEU A 95 -4.37 -10.15 -0.04
N ILE A 96 -4.48 -11.23 0.73
CA ILE A 96 -4.50 -11.17 2.21
C ILE A 96 -3.20 -10.55 2.75
N THR A 97 -2.08 -10.83 2.10
CA THR A 97 -0.78 -10.25 2.46
C THR A 97 -0.79 -8.73 2.34
N VAL A 98 -1.35 -8.19 1.25
CA VAL A 98 -1.46 -6.75 1.01
C VAL A 98 -2.50 -6.10 1.93
N GLU A 99 -3.65 -6.74 2.12
CA GLU A 99 -4.77 -6.18 2.87
C GLU A 99 -4.50 -6.10 4.38
N SER A 100 -3.96 -7.16 4.98
CA SER A 100 -3.83 -7.25 6.45
C SER A 100 -2.49 -7.77 6.94
N GLY A 101 -1.63 -8.25 6.04
CA GLY A 101 -0.42 -8.97 6.43
C GLY A 101 -0.75 -10.20 7.30
N TYR A 102 -1.86 -10.88 6.99
CA TYR A 102 -2.41 -12.00 7.75
C TYR A 102 -2.84 -11.67 9.20
N ASP A 103 -3.12 -10.41 9.52
CA ASP A 103 -3.65 -10.03 10.83
C ASP A 103 -5.19 -10.13 10.84
N PRO A 104 -5.78 -11.12 11.54
CA PRO A 104 -7.23 -11.28 11.60
C PRO A 104 -7.92 -10.14 12.38
N LYS A 105 -7.17 -9.33 13.13
CA LYS A 105 -7.69 -8.20 13.91
C LYS A 105 -7.42 -6.85 13.24
N ALA A 106 -6.95 -6.84 12.00
CA ALA A 106 -6.67 -5.61 11.27
C ALA A 106 -7.92 -4.74 11.13
N VAL A 107 -7.77 -3.44 11.40
CA VAL A 107 -8.79 -2.41 11.21
C VAL A 107 -8.18 -1.24 10.45
N SER A 108 -8.73 -0.91 9.29
CA SER A 108 -8.26 0.27 8.54
C SER A 108 -8.83 1.57 9.11
N PRO A 109 -8.21 2.73 8.81
CA PRO A 109 -8.77 4.05 9.17
C PRO A 109 -10.17 4.30 8.60
N LYS A 110 -10.52 3.62 7.50
CA LYS A 110 -11.83 3.72 6.85
C LYS A 110 -12.84 2.70 7.41
N GLY A 111 -12.44 1.86 8.36
CA GLY A 111 -13.30 0.87 9.01
C GLY A 111 -13.35 -0.50 8.35
N ALA A 112 -12.38 -0.83 7.49
CA ALA A 112 -12.27 -2.17 6.90
C ALA A 112 -11.73 -3.18 7.92
N LEU A 113 -12.21 -4.43 7.90
CA LEU A 113 -12.02 -5.38 9.00
C LEU A 113 -11.45 -6.75 8.55
N GLY A 114 -10.53 -7.28 9.34
CA GLY A 114 -10.06 -8.66 9.24
C GLY A 114 -9.10 -8.94 8.09
N LEU A 115 -8.98 -10.22 7.72
CA LEU A 115 -7.94 -10.72 6.80
C LEU A 115 -8.02 -10.10 5.40
N MET A 116 -9.24 -9.99 4.85
CA MET A 116 -9.54 -9.44 3.53
C MET A 116 -9.99 -7.97 3.60
N GLN A 117 -9.88 -7.32 4.76
CA GLN A 117 -10.29 -5.92 4.95
C GLN A 117 -11.70 -5.64 4.41
N LEU A 118 -12.69 -6.40 4.88
CA LEU A 118 -14.08 -6.23 4.46
C LEU A 118 -14.66 -4.96 5.11
N MET A 119 -15.30 -4.12 4.30
CA MET A 119 -16.14 -3.05 4.84
C MET A 119 -17.37 -3.65 5.55
N PRO A 120 -17.89 -3.04 6.62
CA PRO A 120 -19.02 -3.59 7.38
C PRO A 120 -20.26 -3.87 6.52
N GLU A 121 -20.53 -3.01 5.54
CA GLU A 121 -21.62 -3.22 4.59
C GLU A 121 -21.39 -4.44 3.70
N THR A 122 -20.18 -4.59 3.16
CA THR A 122 -19.77 -5.76 2.37
C THR A 122 -19.89 -7.04 3.18
N ALA A 123 -19.39 -7.05 4.42
CA ALA A 123 -19.49 -8.20 5.31
C ALA A 123 -20.95 -8.66 5.48
N ARG A 124 -21.88 -7.72 5.76
CA ARG A 124 -23.31 -8.03 5.85
C ARG A 124 -23.88 -8.59 4.56
N ARG A 125 -23.52 -8.01 3.41
CA ARG A 125 -24.00 -8.44 2.09
C ARG A 125 -23.64 -9.89 1.79
N TYR A 126 -22.47 -10.34 2.23
CA TYR A 126 -21.97 -11.70 2.04
C TYR A 126 -22.22 -12.63 3.24
N GLY A 127 -23.02 -12.21 4.22
CA GLY A 127 -23.40 -13.05 5.36
C GLY A 127 -22.32 -13.25 6.43
N VAL A 128 -21.26 -12.45 6.40
CA VAL A 128 -20.19 -12.44 7.40
C VAL A 128 -20.68 -11.72 8.66
N ARG A 129 -20.89 -12.48 9.74
CA ARG A 129 -21.39 -11.95 11.02
C ARG A 129 -20.27 -11.39 11.88
N ASP A 130 -19.13 -12.06 11.89
CA ASP A 130 -17.92 -11.62 12.56
C ASP A 130 -16.77 -11.51 11.55
N PRO A 131 -16.45 -10.30 11.07
CA PRO A 131 -15.33 -10.08 10.16
C PRO A 131 -13.95 -10.38 10.77
N PHE A 132 -13.82 -10.51 12.09
CA PHE A 132 -12.57 -10.89 12.75
C PHE A 132 -12.40 -12.42 12.88
N ASP A 133 -13.47 -13.19 12.67
CA ASP A 133 -13.36 -14.63 12.51
C ASP A 133 -12.80 -14.97 11.12
N ALA A 134 -11.63 -15.60 11.09
CA ALA A 134 -10.92 -15.87 9.84
C ALA A 134 -11.70 -16.78 8.88
N ARG A 135 -12.54 -17.70 9.39
CA ARG A 135 -13.33 -18.59 8.54
C ARG A 135 -14.45 -17.81 7.87
N GLN A 136 -15.14 -16.95 8.62
CA GLN A 136 -16.18 -16.08 8.08
C GLN A 136 -15.62 -15.02 7.15
N ASN A 137 -14.46 -14.41 7.46
CA ASN A 137 -13.87 -13.39 6.62
C ASN A 137 -13.44 -13.91 5.23
N LEU A 138 -13.06 -15.20 5.15
CA LEU A 138 -12.70 -15.91 3.92
C LEU A 138 -13.87 -16.71 3.32
N SER A 139 -15.06 -16.66 3.92
CA SER A 139 -16.11 -17.67 3.70
C SER A 139 -16.77 -17.58 2.36
#